data_AF-V8CAQ0-F1
#
_entry.id   AF-V8CAQ0-F1
#
_cell.length_a   1.000
_cell.length_b   1.000
_cell.length_c   1.000
_cell.angle_alpha   90.00
_cell.angle_beta   90.00
_cell.angle_gamma   90.00
#
_symmetry.space_group_name_H-M   'P 1'
#
loop_
_entity.id
_entity.type
_entity.pdbx_description
1 polymer ?
#
loop_
_entity_poly.entity_id
_entity_poly.type
_entity_poly.pdbx_seq_one_letter_code
_entity_poly.pdbx_strand_id
1 'polypeptide(L)'
;MRFFILGNINAGKSTFAKKIQLYLKSKGLEYPILSIDDFRKKYGNGSKKSENIAQNKFYLSINKTQNAIIEMVGFGDIATNIIESLDKNSCIIIYIESPLNICLKRLKTKKKMLESIPYPESINNIEKTIHNLNAYFTRGKLQEKWKKVYLIFYKINTMDNLSDFIKRLPLEHYHYLSEVIHILKSNNYKKLVSFGGLGRCDINIFSDLDLILITKKKISQVYELLKNFFEKMKYFKIYALDEKIIINIHSHIVIEIAVVHNFCEYIQFYHGSSITNISKSILLGNEKLDKEIKHLIINYKPNVINRDICEKKINYYVELLQKAYLANDDFRFYFMNNLIVNQVVRVLCLKENITEFLYCPKNINTLVKKYNIKTILWDMITDKQKHIDKLFNFLKNIGLRDYK
;
A
#
# COMPACT_ATOMS: atom_id res chain seq x y z
N MET A 1 -3.59 -12.89 -0.14
CA MET A 1 -3.45 -12.15 -1.41
C MET A 1 -2.84 -13.06 -2.45
N ARG A 2 -3.26 -12.96 -3.70
CA ARG A 2 -2.64 -13.68 -4.82
C ARG A 2 -1.52 -12.84 -5.43
N PHE A 3 -0.31 -13.40 -5.54
CA PHE A 3 0.85 -12.77 -6.18
C PHE A 3 1.07 -13.37 -7.56
N PHE A 4 0.79 -12.62 -8.62
CA PHE A 4 1.02 -13.07 -9.99
C PHE A 4 2.43 -12.67 -10.44
N ILE A 5 3.27 -13.67 -10.69
CA ILE A 5 4.61 -13.50 -11.25
C ILE A 5 4.50 -13.66 -12.76
N LEU A 6 4.51 -12.55 -13.47
CA LEU A 6 4.25 -12.47 -14.91
C LEU A 6 5.53 -12.12 -15.68
N GLY A 7 5.58 -12.45 -16.97
CA GLY A 7 6.72 -12.14 -17.82
C GLY A 7 7.03 -13.21 -18.87
N ASN A 8 7.97 -12.89 -19.74
CA ASN A 8 8.30 -13.73 -20.90
C ASN A 8 8.78 -15.14 -20.50
N ILE A 9 8.72 -16.08 -21.42
CA ILE A 9 9.33 -17.40 -21.24
C ILE A 9 10.82 -17.21 -20.97
N ASN A 10 11.38 -17.96 -20.01
CA ASN A 10 12.76 -17.81 -19.52
C ASN A 10 13.15 -16.46 -18.89
N ALA A 11 12.19 -15.60 -18.57
CA ALA A 11 12.45 -14.34 -17.86
C ALA A 11 12.91 -14.54 -16.39
N GLY A 12 12.98 -15.76 -15.86
CA GLY A 12 13.40 -16.01 -14.47
C GLY A 12 12.25 -16.04 -13.45
N LYS A 13 11.00 -16.11 -13.92
CA LYS A 13 9.78 -16.15 -13.09
C LYS A 13 9.82 -17.23 -12.01
N SER A 14 10.09 -18.49 -12.37
CA SER A 14 10.11 -19.60 -11.40
C SER A 14 11.18 -19.43 -10.33
N THR A 15 12.33 -18.85 -10.68
CA THR A 15 13.38 -18.53 -9.71
C THR A 15 12.91 -17.46 -8.73
N PHE A 16 12.26 -16.41 -9.23
CA PHE A 16 11.73 -15.34 -8.41
C PHE A 16 10.57 -15.81 -7.51
N ALA A 17 9.64 -16.60 -8.05
CA ALA A 17 8.53 -17.20 -7.32
C ALA A 17 9.02 -18.03 -6.12
N LYS A 18 10.04 -18.88 -6.33
CA LYS A 18 10.68 -19.65 -5.24
C LYS A 18 11.31 -18.75 -4.17
N LYS A 19 11.98 -17.66 -4.57
CA LYS A 19 12.56 -16.72 -3.59
C LYS A 19 11.48 -16.03 -2.76
N ILE A 20 10.38 -15.60 -3.37
CA ILE A 20 9.22 -15.04 -2.64
C ILE A 20 8.62 -16.07 -1.70
N GLN A 21 8.43 -17.31 -2.16
CA GLN A 21 7.89 -18.39 -1.32
C GLN A 21 8.75 -18.63 -0.09
N LEU A 22 10.08 -18.73 -0.26
CA LEU A 22 11.01 -18.91 0.86
C LEU A 22 10.99 -17.71 1.82
N TYR A 23 10.93 -16.49 1.29
CA TYR A 23 10.79 -15.29 2.11
C TYR A 23 9.50 -15.32 2.95
N LEU A 24 8.34 -15.56 2.33
CA LEU A 24 7.06 -15.65 3.03
C LEU A 24 7.08 -16.78 4.07
N LYS A 25 7.63 -17.95 3.72
CA LYS A 25 7.77 -19.06 4.66
C LYS A 25 8.64 -18.69 5.86
N SER A 26 9.71 -17.91 5.67
CA SER A 26 10.55 -17.41 6.79
C SER A 26 9.80 -16.45 7.72
N LYS A 27 8.67 -15.88 7.27
CA LYS A 27 7.74 -15.06 8.06
C LYS A 27 6.57 -15.87 8.64
N GLY A 28 6.59 -17.20 8.51
CA GLY A 28 5.50 -18.07 8.94
C GLY A 28 4.28 -18.05 8.03
N LEU A 29 4.41 -17.51 6.81
CA LEU A 29 3.32 -17.41 5.84
C LEU A 29 3.46 -18.47 4.75
N GLU A 30 2.47 -19.35 4.62
CA GLU A 30 2.49 -20.42 3.62
C GLU A 30 1.83 -19.99 2.31
N TYR A 31 2.58 -20.13 1.22
CA TYR A 31 2.15 -19.76 -0.12
C TYR A 31 2.52 -20.87 -1.12
N PRO A 32 1.56 -21.66 -1.62
CA PRO A 32 1.84 -22.59 -2.71
C PRO A 32 2.19 -21.82 -3.99
N ILE A 33 3.10 -22.39 -4.78
CA ILE A 33 3.37 -21.94 -6.14
C ILE A 33 2.47 -22.72 -7.09
N LEU A 34 1.63 -22.02 -7.84
CA LEU A 34 0.83 -22.56 -8.91
C LEU A 34 1.46 -22.10 -10.23
N SER A 35 2.09 -23.02 -10.97
CA SER A 35 2.70 -22.73 -12.28
C SER A 35 1.97 -23.46 -13.39
N ILE A 36 1.56 -22.74 -14.45
CA ILE A 36 0.86 -23.37 -15.59
C ILE A 36 1.69 -24.50 -16.21
N ASP A 37 3.01 -24.40 -16.21
CA ASP A 37 3.89 -25.42 -16.78
C ASP A 37 3.89 -26.72 -15.95
N ASP A 38 3.64 -26.64 -14.64
CA ASP A 38 3.49 -27.84 -13.80
C ASP A 38 2.16 -28.56 -14.07
N PHE A 39 1.09 -27.80 -14.33
CA PHE A 39 -0.19 -28.38 -14.76
C PHE A 39 -0.09 -28.99 -16.16
N ARG A 40 0.65 -28.38 -17.07
CA ARG A 40 0.94 -28.96 -18.39
C ARG A 40 1.68 -30.28 -18.27
N LYS A 41 2.75 -30.36 -17.47
CA LYS A 41 3.46 -31.62 -17.25
C LYS A 41 2.55 -32.73 -16.68
N LYS A 42 1.62 -32.36 -15.80
CA LYS A 42 0.75 -33.32 -15.12
C LYS A 42 -0.44 -33.78 -15.96
N TYR A 43 -1.01 -32.90 -16.79
CA TYR A 43 -2.29 -33.14 -17.47
C TYR A 43 -2.22 -32.98 -18.99
N GLY A 44 -1.10 -32.53 -19.53
CA GLY A 44 -0.86 -32.26 -20.94
C GLY A 44 -0.19 -33.44 -21.65
N ASN A 45 -0.47 -33.56 -22.95
CA ASN A 45 0.23 -34.45 -23.87
C ASN A 45 0.57 -33.78 -25.21
N GLY A 46 0.52 -32.44 -25.26
CA GLY A 46 0.78 -31.64 -26.47
C GLY A 46 -0.45 -31.40 -27.34
N SER A 47 -1.53 -32.17 -27.15
CA SER A 47 -2.79 -31.93 -27.87
C SER A 47 -3.54 -30.71 -27.34
N LYS A 48 -4.32 -30.05 -28.21
CA LYS A 48 -5.22 -28.94 -27.83
C LYS A 48 -6.20 -29.32 -26.72
N LYS A 49 -6.74 -30.55 -26.75
CA LYS A 49 -7.65 -31.06 -25.71
C LYS A 49 -6.98 -31.13 -24.34
N SER A 50 -5.75 -31.65 -24.28
CA SER A 50 -4.99 -31.76 -23.04
C SER A 50 -4.55 -30.39 -22.49
N GLU A 51 -4.20 -29.44 -23.36
CA GLU A 51 -3.89 -28.06 -22.96
C GLU A 51 -5.12 -27.39 -22.32
N ASN A 52 -6.32 -27.57 -22.90
CA ASN A 52 -7.55 -27.06 -22.31
C ASN A 52 -7.81 -27.67 -20.91
N ILE A 53 -7.54 -28.96 -20.72
CA ILE A 53 -7.64 -29.62 -19.41
C ILE A 53 -6.64 -29.03 -18.42
N ALA A 54 -5.37 -28.90 -18.81
CA ALA A 54 -4.32 -28.33 -17.97
C ALA A 54 -4.63 -26.89 -17.56
N GLN A 55 -5.05 -26.05 -18.51
CA GLN A 55 -5.47 -24.67 -18.27
C GLN A 55 -6.69 -24.59 -17.34
N ASN A 56 -7.71 -25.42 -17.54
CA ASN A 56 -8.88 -25.44 -16.67
C ASN A 56 -8.53 -25.90 -15.24
N LYS A 57 -7.69 -26.93 -15.08
CA LYS A 57 -7.21 -27.36 -13.76
C LYS A 57 -6.41 -26.25 -13.06
N PHE A 58 -5.54 -25.56 -13.79
CA PHE A 58 -4.79 -24.41 -13.28
C PHE A 58 -5.71 -23.28 -12.82
N TYR A 59 -6.67 -22.88 -13.67
CA TYR A 59 -7.70 -21.88 -13.35
C TYR A 59 -8.47 -22.23 -12.08
N LEU A 60 -8.98 -23.46 -11.98
CA LEU A 60 -9.73 -23.92 -10.81
C LEU A 60 -8.87 -23.93 -9.55
N SER A 61 -7.58 -24.30 -9.64
CA SER A 61 -6.65 -24.23 -8.52
C SER A 61 -6.40 -22.81 -8.03
N ILE A 62 -6.31 -21.82 -8.93
CA ILE A 62 -6.18 -20.40 -8.54
C ILE A 62 -7.42 -19.94 -7.78
N ASN A 63 -8.62 -20.28 -8.25
CA ASN A 63 -9.87 -19.85 -7.62
C ASN A 63 -10.08 -20.47 -6.24
N LYS A 64 -9.66 -21.73 -6.06
CA LYS A 64 -9.75 -22.44 -4.78
C LYS A 64 -8.70 -22.00 -3.76
N THR A 65 -7.67 -21.28 -4.18
CA THR A 65 -6.55 -20.91 -3.30
C THR A 65 -6.57 -19.40 -3.03
N GLN A 66 -6.80 -19.00 -1.79
CA GLN A 66 -6.84 -17.58 -1.38
C GLN A 66 -5.45 -16.93 -1.44
N ASN A 67 -4.45 -17.60 -0.88
CA ASN A 67 -3.06 -17.14 -0.79
C ASN A 67 -2.19 -18.04 -1.67
N ALA A 68 -1.69 -17.50 -2.77
CA ALA A 68 -0.88 -18.26 -3.72
C ALA A 68 0.10 -17.36 -4.46
N ILE A 69 1.19 -17.97 -4.94
CA ILE A 69 2.10 -17.38 -5.92
C ILE A 69 1.75 -18.03 -7.26
N ILE A 70 1.27 -17.24 -8.22
CA ILE A 70 0.83 -17.72 -9.52
C ILE A 70 1.90 -17.39 -10.55
N GLU A 71 2.52 -18.41 -11.14
CA GLU A 71 3.51 -18.25 -12.20
C GLU A 71 2.87 -18.51 -13.57
N MET A 72 2.88 -17.49 -14.43
CA MET A 72 2.42 -17.63 -15.82
C MET A 72 3.01 -16.53 -16.71
N VAL A 73 2.77 -16.60 -18.02
CA VAL A 73 3.21 -15.55 -18.96
C VAL A 73 2.39 -14.27 -18.80
N GLY A 74 1.08 -14.41 -18.53
CA GLY A 74 0.15 -13.27 -18.34
C GLY A 74 -0.70 -12.92 -19.58
N PHE A 75 -0.65 -13.73 -20.64
CA PHE A 75 -1.44 -13.58 -21.87
C PHE A 75 -2.16 -14.88 -22.24
N GLY A 76 -2.97 -14.82 -23.29
CA GLY A 76 -3.78 -15.95 -23.80
C GLY A 76 -5.13 -16.09 -23.10
N ASP A 77 -5.89 -17.10 -23.52
CA ASP A 77 -7.27 -17.36 -23.07
C ASP A 77 -7.32 -17.63 -21.57
N ILE A 78 -6.38 -18.42 -21.04
CA ILE A 78 -6.28 -18.67 -19.61
C ILE A 78 -6.11 -17.38 -18.79
N ALA A 79 -5.36 -16.40 -19.28
CA ALA A 79 -5.22 -15.13 -18.59
C ALA A 79 -6.53 -14.34 -18.63
N THR A 80 -7.27 -14.37 -19.74
CA THR A 80 -8.60 -13.76 -19.85
C THR A 80 -9.57 -14.37 -18.83
N ASN A 81 -9.67 -15.70 -18.78
CA ASN A 81 -10.54 -16.41 -17.84
C ASN A 81 -10.20 -16.09 -16.37
N ILE A 82 -8.91 -16.05 -16.04
CA ILE A 82 -8.47 -15.68 -14.69
C ILE A 82 -8.89 -14.25 -14.36
N ILE A 83 -8.62 -13.28 -15.25
CA ILE A 83 -8.96 -11.87 -15.03
C ILE A 83 -10.46 -11.69 -14.85
N GLU A 84 -11.29 -12.37 -15.64
CA GLU A 84 -12.75 -12.29 -15.54
C GLU A 84 -13.29 -12.87 -14.22
N SER A 85 -12.58 -13.81 -13.62
CA SER A 85 -12.96 -14.43 -12.34
C SER A 85 -12.48 -13.68 -11.09
N LEU A 86 -11.50 -12.78 -11.24
CA LEU A 86 -10.91 -12.07 -10.11
C LEU A 86 -11.74 -10.83 -9.76
N ASP A 87 -11.90 -10.59 -8.45
CA ASP A 87 -12.45 -9.32 -8.00
C ASP A 87 -11.49 -8.17 -8.37
N LYS A 88 -12.05 -6.97 -8.49
CA LYS A 88 -11.26 -5.74 -8.65
C LYS A 88 -10.27 -5.57 -7.50
N ASN A 89 -9.05 -5.12 -7.81
CA ASN A 89 -7.98 -4.84 -6.83
C ASN A 89 -7.66 -6.02 -5.88
N SER A 90 -7.83 -7.27 -6.34
CA SER A 90 -7.72 -8.48 -5.51
C SER A 90 -6.40 -9.25 -5.65
N CYS A 91 -5.46 -8.71 -6.43
CA CYS A 91 -4.17 -9.33 -6.64
C CYS A 91 -3.03 -8.32 -6.79
N ILE A 92 -1.80 -8.80 -6.63
CA ILE A 92 -0.58 -8.03 -6.88
C ILE A 92 0.11 -8.65 -8.09
N ILE A 93 0.49 -7.81 -9.05
CA ILE A 93 1.29 -8.24 -10.20
C ILE A 93 2.74 -7.90 -9.94
N ILE A 94 3.62 -8.87 -10.17
CA ILE A 94 5.07 -8.65 -10.24
C ILE A 94 5.53 -9.10 -11.61
N TYR A 95 5.77 -8.12 -12.49
CA TYR A 95 6.27 -8.34 -13.83
C TYR A 95 7.80 -8.43 -13.82
N ILE A 96 8.28 -9.62 -14.18
CA ILE A 96 9.71 -9.90 -14.37
C ILE A 96 10.10 -9.50 -15.80
N GLU A 97 10.71 -8.33 -15.92
CA GLU A 97 11.30 -7.85 -17.17
C GLU A 97 12.69 -8.45 -17.34
N SER A 98 12.91 -9.08 -18.48
CA SER A 98 14.22 -9.60 -18.85
C SER A 98 14.48 -9.27 -20.32
N PRO A 99 15.67 -8.76 -20.67
CA PRO A 99 16.04 -8.54 -22.06
C PRO A 99 15.81 -9.76 -22.94
N LEU A 100 15.35 -9.53 -24.17
CA LEU A 100 15.04 -10.58 -25.15
C LEU A 100 16.23 -11.52 -25.38
N ASN A 101 17.42 -10.96 -25.59
CA ASN A 101 18.67 -11.70 -25.78
C ASN A 101 18.99 -12.62 -24.58
N ILE A 102 18.70 -12.20 -23.35
CA ILE A 102 18.88 -13.02 -22.14
C ILE A 102 17.87 -14.18 -22.12
N CYS A 103 16.61 -13.92 -22.48
CA CYS A 103 15.58 -14.97 -22.57
C CYS A 103 15.96 -16.05 -23.60
N LEU A 104 16.46 -15.63 -24.77
CA LEU A 104 16.93 -16.52 -25.84
C LEU A 104 18.22 -17.27 -25.46
N LYS A 105 19.18 -16.60 -24.79
CA LYS A 105 20.38 -17.27 -24.27
C LYS A 105 20.01 -18.37 -23.27
N ARG A 106 19.06 -18.09 -22.37
CA ARG A 106 18.55 -19.07 -21.40
C ARG A 106 17.80 -20.23 -22.07
N LEU A 107 17.07 -19.98 -23.16
CA LEU A 107 16.43 -21.03 -23.95
C LEU A 107 17.44 -22.08 -24.42
N LYS A 108 18.58 -21.64 -24.97
CA LYS A 108 19.65 -22.55 -25.42
C LYS A 108 20.17 -23.44 -24.28
N THR A 109 20.34 -22.87 -23.08
CA THR A 109 20.81 -23.63 -21.91
C THR A 109 19.76 -24.55 -21.29
N LYS A 110 18.47 -24.24 -21.45
CA LYS A 110 17.34 -24.94 -20.80
C LYS A 110 16.51 -25.80 -21.75
N LYS A 111 17.02 -26.06 -22.95
CA LYS A 111 16.28 -26.74 -24.03
C LYS A 111 15.62 -28.05 -23.55
N LYS A 112 16.40 -28.94 -22.91
CA LYS A 112 15.91 -30.22 -22.36
C LYS A 112 14.75 -30.07 -21.36
N MET A 113 14.78 -29.03 -20.53
CA MET A 113 13.71 -28.77 -19.56
C MET A 113 12.42 -28.35 -20.27
N LEU A 114 12.53 -27.57 -21.35
CA LEU A 114 11.37 -27.09 -22.11
C LEU A 114 10.79 -28.18 -23.00
N GLU A 115 11.62 -29.07 -23.54
CA GLU A 115 11.17 -30.28 -24.26
C GLU A 115 10.33 -31.21 -23.37
N SER A 116 10.55 -31.20 -22.05
CA SER A 116 9.73 -31.97 -21.10
C SER A 116 8.35 -31.36 -20.84
N ILE A 117 8.09 -30.12 -21.26
CA ILE A 117 6.79 -29.46 -21.09
C ILE A 117 5.96 -29.73 -22.35
N PRO A 118 4.80 -30.39 -22.23
CA PRO A 118 3.96 -30.71 -23.38
C PRO A 118 3.18 -29.47 -23.84
N TYR A 119 3.88 -28.51 -24.44
CA TYR A 119 3.27 -27.33 -25.05
C TYR A 119 2.33 -27.73 -26.19
N PRO A 120 1.22 -27.01 -26.40
CA PRO A 120 0.35 -27.26 -27.54
C PRO A 120 1.09 -27.04 -28.85
N GLU A 121 0.73 -27.80 -29.90
CA GLU A 121 1.29 -27.66 -31.27
C GLU A 121 1.22 -26.24 -31.83
N SER A 122 0.30 -25.39 -31.34
CA SER A 122 0.28 -23.97 -31.71
C SER A 122 1.54 -23.20 -31.28
N ILE A 123 2.35 -23.77 -30.38
CA ILE A 123 3.64 -23.25 -29.89
C ILE A 123 4.78 -24.11 -30.49
N ASN A 124 4.70 -24.42 -31.80
CA ASN A 124 5.74 -25.19 -32.49
C ASN A 124 7.12 -24.50 -32.53
N ASN A 125 7.21 -23.20 -32.21
CA ASN A 125 8.49 -22.51 -32.10
C ASN A 125 8.52 -21.56 -30.88
N ILE A 126 9.06 -22.05 -29.76
CA ILE A 126 9.19 -21.32 -28.49
C ILE A 126 10.00 -20.02 -28.67
N GLU A 127 11.03 -20.02 -29.52
CA GLU A 127 11.83 -18.82 -29.81
C GLU A 127 10.99 -17.75 -30.49
N LYS A 128 10.23 -18.10 -31.53
CA LYS A 128 9.27 -17.19 -32.19
C LYS A 128 8.22 -16.68 -31.19
N THR A 129 7.74 -17.54 -30.29
CA THR A 129 6.82 -17.14 -29.22
C THR A 129 7.46 -16.12 -28.27
N ILE A 130 8.72 -16.32 -27.87
CA ILE A 130 9.48 -15.37 -27.04
C ILE A 130 9.60 -14.02 -27.74
N HIS A 131 9.92 -13.99 -29.04
CA HIS A 131 9.98 -12.77 -29.85
C HIS A 131 8.63 -12.04 -29.88
N ASN A 132 7.56 -12.75 -30.21
CA ASN A 132 6.22 -12.18 -30.28
C ASN A 132 5.80 -11.60 -28.93
N LEU A 133 5.96 -12.38 -27.85
CA LEU A 133 5.66 -11.94 -26.48
C LEU A 133 6.45 -10.70 -26.10
N ASN A 134 7.73 -10.61 -26.46
CA ASN A 134 8.55 -9.44 -26.18
C ASN A 134 7.94 -8.16 -26.76
N ALA A 135 7.42 -8.21 -28.00
CA ALA A 135 6.74 -7.07 -28.62
C ALA A 135 5.46 -6.65 -27.86
N TYR A 136 4.71 -7.60 -27.29
CA TYR A 136 3.56 -7.27 -26.45
C TYR A 136 3.96 -6.62 -25.13
N PHE A 137 5.01 -7.15 -24.47
CA PHE A 137 5.51 -6.59 -23.22
C PHE A 137 6.05 -5.17 -23.39
N THR A 138 6.86 -4.91 -24.43
CA THR A 138 7.45 -3.58 -24.68
C THR A 138 6.40 -2.53 -25.00
N ARG A 139 5.25 -2.93 -25.56
CA ARG A 139 4.09 -2.06 -25.82
C ARG A 139 3.18 -1.86 -24.59
N GLY A 140 3.55 -2.34 -23.40
CA GLY A 140 2.75 -2.17 -22.18
C GLY A 140 1.46 -3.00 -22.11
N LYS A 141 1.26 -3.95 -23.04
CA LYS A 141 0.01 -4.71 -23.16
C LYS A 141 -0.30 -5.57 -21.94
N LEU A 142 0.72 -5.97 -21.18
CA LEU A 142 0.52 -6.72 -19.95
C LEU A 142 -0.23 -5.88 -18.91
N GLN A 143 0.23 -4.65 -18.65
CA GLN A 143 -0.40 -3.78 -17.67
C GLN A 143 -1.82 -3.40 -18.11
N GLU A 144 -2.03 -3.09 -19.39
CA GLU A 144 -3.35 -2.81 -19.95
C GLU A 144 -4.34 -3.96 -19.72
N LYS A 145 -3.90 -5.21 -19.96
CA LYS A 145 -4.74 -6.41 -19.83
C LYS A 145 -5.17 -6.63 -18.38
N TRP A 146 -4.27 -6.43 -17.41
CA TRP A 146 -4.52 -6.73 -15.99
C TRP A 146 -5.06 -5.54 -15.17
N LYS A 147 -5.16 -4.33 -15.77
CA LYS A 147 -5.48 -3.06 -15.07
C LYS A 147 -6.73 -3.08 -14.19
N LYS A 148 -7.72 -3.90 -14.55
CA LYS A 148 -9.01 -3.98 -13.85
C LYS A 148 -8.94 -4.76 -12.54
N VAL A 149 -7.98 -5.68 -12.38
CA VAL A 149 -7.98 -6.65 -11.26
C VAL A 149 -6.82 -6.49 -10.29
N TYR A 150 -5.68 -5.95 -10.73
CA TYR A 150 -4.55 -5.76 -9.82
C TYR A 150 -4.78 -4.57 -8.88
N LEU A 151 -4.31 -4.66 -7.65
CA LEU A 151 -4.18 -3.52 -6.74
C LEU A 151 -2.93 -2.72 -7.11
N ILE A 152 -1.76 -3.38 -7.09
CA ILE A 152 -0.47 -2.78 -7.45
C ILE A 152 0.24 -3.63 -8.50
N PHE A 153 0.96 -2.95 -9.40
CA PHE A 153 1.78 -3.54 -10.46
C PHE A 153 3.23 -3.17 -10.23
N TYR A 154 4.04 -4.15 -9.82
CA TYR A 154 5.48 -4.02 -9.68
C TYR A 154 6.17 -4.46 -10.96
N LYS A 155 7.17 -3.71 -11.38
CA LYS A 155 8.06 -4.08 -12.48
C LYS A 155 9.47 -4.24 -11.92
N ILE A 156 10.13 -5.35 -12.23
CA ILE A 156 11.49 -5.65 -11.80
C ILE A 156 12.32 -6.11 -12.99
N ASN A 157 13.54 -5.60 -13.13
CA ASN A 157 14.47 -6.07 -14.14
C ASN A 157 15.29 -7.24 -13.57
N THR A 158 15.46 -8.31 -14.33
CA THR A 158 16.30 -9.46 -13.93
C THR A 158 17.77 -9.13 -13.69
N MET A 159 18.23 -7.96 -14.15
CA MET A 159 19.58 -7.47 -13.88
C MET A 159 19.71 -6.85 -12.49
N ASP A 160 18.59 -6.54 -11.83
CA ASP A 160 18.58 -5.98 -10.49
C ASP A 160 18.85 -7.04 -9.42
N ASN A 161 19.26 -6.61 -8.23
CA ASN A 161 19.39 -7.49 -7.09
C ASN A 161 17.99 -7.95 -6.60
N LEU A 162 17.56 -9.12 -7.11
CA LEU A 162 16.26 -9.71 -6.78
C LEU A 162 16.04 -9.86 -5.27
N SER A 163 17.08 -10.20 -4.51
CA SER A 163 16.96 -10.43 -3.07
C SER A 163 16.70 -9.13 -2.33
N ASP A 164 17.35 -8.04 -2.73
CA ASP A 164 17.11 -6.70 -2.19
C ASP A 164 15.70 -6.19 -2.56
N PHE A 165 15.26 -6.42 -3.80
CA PHE A 165 13.90 -6.06 -4.22
C PHE A 165 12.84 -6.76 -3.37
N ILE A 166 12.97 -8.08 -3.16
CA ILE A 166 12.02 -8.86 -2.34
C ILE A 166 11.94 -8.31 -0.91
N LYS A 167 13.07 -7.95 -0.31
CA LYS A 167 13.11 -7.36 1.05
C LYS A 167 12.37 -6.01 1.15
N ARG A 168 12.25 -5.28 0.04
CA ARG A 168 11.55 -4.00 -0.04
C ARG A 168 10.07 -4.14 -0.38
N LEU A 169 9.62 -5.31 -0.81
CA LEU A 169 8.21 -5.55 -1.10
C LEU A 169 7.41 -5.72 0.21
N PRO A 170 6.28 -5.01 0.38
CA PRO A 170 5.41 -5.14 1.55
C PRO A 170 4.53 -6.40 1.47
N LEU A 171 5.14 -7.58 1.29
CA LEU A 171 4.45 -8.85 1.08
C LEU A 171 3.56 -9.25 2.26
N GLU A 172 4.04 -9.05 3.49
CA GLU A 172 3.30 -9.34 4.72
C GLU A 172 2.08 -8.41 4.85
N HIS A 173 2.22 -7.13 4.47
CA HIS A 173 1.11 -6.18 4.47
C HIS A 173 0.00 -6.64 3.52
N TYR A 174 0.36 -7.04 2.30
CA TYR A 174 -0.63 -7.59 1.35
C TYR A 174 -1.28 -8.88 1.85
N HIS A 175 -0.54 -9.73 2.54
CA HIS A 175 -1.09 -10.93 3.16
C HIS A 175 -2.20 -10.55 4.15
N TYR A 176 -1.90 -9.74 5.17
CA TYR A 176 -2.88 -9.38 6.19
C TYR A 176 -4.02 -8.51 5.68
N LEU A 177 -3.76 -7.63 4.69
CA LEU A 177 -4.81 -6.92 3.97
C LEU A 177 -5.83 -7.89 3.36
N SER A 178 -5.34 -8.96 2.74
CA SER A 178 -6.19 -9.98 2.14
C SER A 178 -6.97 -10.78 3.17
N GLU A 179 -6.41 -11.05 4.34
CA GLU A 179 -7.14 -11.70 5.42
C GLU A 179 -8.28 -10.81 5.91
N VAL A 180 -8.02 -9.52 6.13
CA VAL A 180 -9.06 -8.53 6.49
C VAL A 180 -10.16 -8.47 5.43
N ILE A 181 -9.80 -8.35 4.14
CA ILE A 181 -10.76 -8.35 3.03
C ILE A 181 -11.58 -9.63 3.02
N HIS A 182 -10.95 -10.80 3.20
CA HIS A 182 -11.64 -12.08 3.18
C HIS A 182 -12.64 -12.23 4.33
N ILE A 183 -12.25 -11.88 5.56
CA ILE A 183 -13.12 -11.93 6.75
C ILE A 183 -14.32 -11.01 6.56
N LEU A 184 -14.08 -9.77 6.14
CA LEU A 184 -15.13 -8.79 5.92
C LEU A 184 -16.08 -9.25 4.79
N LYS A 185 -15.55 -9.71 3.67
CA LYS A 185 -16.35 -10.19 2.53
C LYS A 185 -17.21 -11.40 2.94
N SER A 186 -16.64 -12.36 3.66
CA SER A 186 -17.35 -13.57 4.14
C SER A 186 -18.44 -13.26 5.16
N ASN A 187 -18.37 -12.10 5.82
CA ASN A 187 -19.38 -11.61 6.77
C ASN A 187 -20.31 -10.53 6.17
N ASN A 188 -20.45 -10.55 4.84
CA ASN A 188 -21.35 -9.68 4.06
C ASN A 188 -21.07 -8.18 4.17
N TYR A 189 -19.84 -7.77 4.51
CA TYR A 189 -19.42 -6.38 4.35
C TYR A 189 -19.10 -6.10 2.88
N LYS A 190 -19.61 -4.98 2.36
CA LYS A 190 -19.60 -4.68 0.91
C LYS A 190 -18.76 -3.46 0.51
N LYS A 191 -18.35 -2.63 1.47
CA LYS A 191 -17.71 -1.34 1.22
C LYS A 191 -16.47 -1.18 2.10
N LEU A 192 -15.30 -1.33 1.49
CA LEU A 192 -14.00 -1.14 2.13
C LEU A 192 -13.13 -0.30 1.19
N VAL A 193 -12.64 0.82 1.69
CA VAL A 193 -11.86 1.79 0.92
C VAL A 193 -10.54 2.00 1.65
N SER A 194 -9.44 1.91 0.93
CA SER A 194 -8.12 2.26 1.46
C SER A 194 -7.85 3.75 1.33
N PHE A 195 -7.06 4.30 2.24
CA PHE A 195 -6.50 5.65 2.10
C PHE A 195 -5.01 5.63 2.46
N GLY A 196 -4.42 6.79 2.71
CA GLY A 196 -2.99 6.87 3.04
C GLY A 196 -2.12 6.28 1.93
N GLY A 197 -1.09 5.53 2.31
CA GLY A 197 -0.16 4.96 1.34
C GLY A 197 -0.77 3.87 0.46
N LEU A 198 -1.66 3.05 1.04
CA LEU A 198 -2.35 1.99 0.30
C LEU A 198 -3.27 2.58 -0.77
N GLY A 199 -4.05 3.61 -0.41
CA GLY A 199 -4.93 4.31 -1.33
C GLY A 199 -4.18 4.99 -2.49
N ARG A 200 -2.95 5.46 -2.25
CA ARG A 200 -2.05 6.02 -3.28
C ARG A 200 -1.29 4.97 -4.10
N CYS A 201 -1.38 3.69 -3.71
CA CYS A 201 -0.58 2.61 -4.29
C CYS A 201 0.95 2.81 -4.11
N ASP A 202 1.38 3.43 -3.00
CA ASP A 202 2.79 3.77 -2.73
C ASP A 202 3.34 3.15 -1.42
N ILE A 203 2.74 2.05 -0.95
CA ILE A 203 3.16 1.38 0.29
C ILE A 203 4.56 0.74 0.20
N ASN A 204 5.24 0.74 1.33
CA ASN A 204 6.51 0.07 1.58
C ASN A 204 6.45 -0.74 2.89
N ILE A 205 7.56 -1.38 3.28
CA ILE A 205 7.62 -2.25 4.48
C ILE A 205 7.43 -1.54 5.82
N PHE A 206 7.44 -0.21 5.83
CA PHE A 206 7.23 0.64 7.02
C PHE A 206 5.89 1.38 6.97
N SER A 207 5.01 1.04 6.02
CA SER A 207 3.74 1.73 5.84
C SER A 207 2.63 1.07 6.64
N ASP A 208 1.77 1.88 7.24
CA ASP A 208 0.53 1.40 7.83
C ASP A 208 -0.51 1.07 6.74
N LEU A 209 -1.51 0.29 7.10
CA LEU A 209 -2.65 -0.04 6.25
C LEU A 209 -3.90 0.71 6.73
N ASP A 210 -4.14 1.86 6.10
CA ASP A 210 -5.25 2.76 6.39
C ASP A 210 -6.52 2.37 5.62
N LEU A 211 -7.58 1.99 6.34
CA LEU A 211 -8.84 1.48 5.79
C LEU A 211 -10.06 2.21 6.35
N ILE A 212 -11.07 2.40 5.50
CA ILE A 212 -12.40 2.92 5.82
C ILE A 212 -13.41 1.82 5.50
N LEU A 213 -14.03 1.26 6.53
CA LEU A 213 -15.14 0.32 6.42
C LEU A 213 -16.46 1.07 6.53
N ILE A 214 -17.22 1.12 5.44
CA ILE A 214 -18.52 1.81 5.41
C ILE A 214 -19.63 0.78 5.69
N THR A 215 -20.26 0.89 6.86
CA THR A 215 -21.25 -0.09 7.33
C THR A 215 -22.24 0.51 8.33
N LYS A 216 -23.43 -0.10 8.44
CA LYS A 216 -24.40 0.19 9.50
C LYS A 216 -24.17 -0.62 10.78
N LYS A 217 -23.23 -1.57 10.75
CA LYS A 217 -22.89 -2.40 11.91
C LYS A 217 -22.06 -1.58 12.90
N LYS A 218 -22.27 -1.80 14.19
CA LYS A 218 -21.51 -1.11 15.25
C LYS A 218 -20.04 -1.53 15.22
N ILE A 219 -19.15 -0.62 15.62
CA ILE A 219 -17.71 -0.89 15.71
C ILE A 219 -17.40 -2.12 16.57
N SER A 220 -18.12 -2.31 17.69
CA SER A 220 -17.96 -3.48 18.56
C SER A 220 -18.19 -4.80 17.85
N GLN A 221 -19.15 -4.86 16.91
CA GLN A 221 -19.42 -6.07 16.13
C GLN A 221 -18.29 -6.36 15.12
N VAL A 222 -17.74 -5.32 14.51
CA VAL A 222 -16.59 -5.44 13.60
C VAL A 222 -15.34 -5.86 14.39
N TYR A 223 -15.14 -5.27 15.57
CA TYR A 223 -14.03 -5.55 16.45
C TYR A 223 -14.03 -7.02 16.90
N GLU A 224 -15.15 -7.52 17.43
CA GLU A 224 -15.25 -8.92 17.86
C GLU A 224 -15.03 -9.88 16.68
N LEU A 225 -15.54 -9.55 15.48
CA LEU A 225 -15.30 -10.34 14.29
C LEU A 225 -13.80 -10.45 13.94
N LEU A 226 -13.09 -9.31 13.91
CA LEU A 226 -11.66 -9.29 13.59
C LEU A 226 -10.84 -9.93 14.71
N LYS A 227 -11.16 -9.63 15.97
CA LYS A 227 -10.50 -10.18 17.15
C LYS A 227 -10.56 -11.71 17.16
N ASN A 228 -11.74 -12.31 16.96
CA ASN A 228 -11.91 -13.77 16.91
C ASN A 228 -11.05 -14.45 15.83
N PHE A 229 -10.74 -13.74 14.74
CA PHE A 229 -9.85 -14.25 13.70
C PHE A 229 -8.38 -14.12 14.11
N PHE A 230 -7.95 -12.93 14.51
CA PHE A 230 -6.55 -12.63 14.81
C PHE A 230 -6.07 -13.25 16.13
N GLU A 231 -6.96 -13.55 17.07
CA GLU A 231 -6.64 -14.25 18.34
C GLU A 231 -5.96 -15.60 18.17
N LYS A 232 -6.13 -16.23 17.00
CA LYS A 232 -5.47 -17.48 16.66
C LYS A 232 -4.01 -17.30 16.22
N MET A 233 -3.58 -16.07 15.95
CA MET A 233 -2.24 -15.74 15.49
C MET A 233 -1.30 -15.47 16.66
N LYS A 234 -0.02 -15.82 16.48
CA LYS A 234 1.02 -15.45 17.45
C LYS A 234 1.41 -13.98 17.25
N TYR A 235 1.64 -13.27 18.36
CA TYR A 235 2.18 -11.90 18.37
C TYR A 235 1.33 -10.86 17.61
N PHE A 236 0.07 -10.71 18.00
CA PHE A 236 -0.78 -9.61 17.57
C PHE A 236 -1.35 -8.85 18.77
N LYS A 237 -1.78 -7.61 18.55
CA LYS A 237 -2.60 -6.82 19.48
C LYS A 237 -3.74 -6.20 18.68
N ILE A 238 -4.95 -6.29 19.21
CA ILE A 238 -6.12 -5.60 18.63
C ILE A 238 -6.79 -4.77 19.72
N TYR A 239 -7.21 -3.56 19.38
CA TYR A 239 -7.98 -2.69 20.26
C TYR A 239 -8.83 -1.73 19.43
N ALA A 240 -9.87 -1.16 20.05
CA ALA A 240 -10.71 -0.14 19.45
C ALA A 240 -10.46 1.23 20.12
N LEU A 241 -10.46 2.29 19.31
CA LEU A 241 -10.40 3.69 19.72
C LEU A 241 -11.59 4.39 19.09
N ASP A 242 -12.63 4.74 19.85
CA ASP A 242 -13.85 5.41 19.37
C ASP A 242 -14.37 4.91 18.00
N GLU A 243 -13.95 5.51 16.89
CA GLU A 243 -14.33 5.17 15.52
C GLU A 243 -13.37 4.23 14.76
N LYS A 244 -12.24 3.82 15.35
CA LYS A 244 -11.19 3.00 14.73
C LYS A 244 -10.97 1.66 15.43
N ILE A 245 -10.63 0.66 14.65
CA ILE A 245 -10.04 -0.60 15.12
C ILE A 245 -8.58 -0.63 14.68
N ILE A 246 -7.66 -0.89 15.61
CA ILE A 246 -6.24 -0.97 15.35
C ILE A 246 -5.79 -2.42 15.54
N ILE A 247 -5.12 -2.98 14.53
CA ILE A 247 -4.51 -4.31 14.57
C ILE A 247 -3.00 -4.16 14.37
N ASN A 248 -2.23 -4.51 15.39
CA ASN A 248 -0.78 -4.53 15.34
C ASN A 248 -0.29 -5.98 15.24
N ILE A 249 0.50 -6.29 14.22
CA ILE A 249 1.02 -7.63 13.96
C ILE A 249 2.55 -7.58 13.96
N HIS A 250 3.19 -8.46 14.74
CA HIS A 250 4.64 -8.57 14.86
C HIS A 250 5.36 -7.23 15.15
N SER A 251 4.68 -6.28 15.81
CA SER A 251 5.17 -4.95 16.18
C SER A 251 5.58 -4.01 15.02
N HIS A 252 5.38 -4.37 13.76
CA HIS A 252 5.80 -3.55 12.61
C HIS A 252 4.75 -3.40 11.51
N ILE A 253 3.65 -4.16 11.56
CA ILE A 253 2.51 -4.00 10.65
C ILE A 253 1.34 -3.47 11.45
N VAL A 254 0.87 -2.28 11.08
CA VAL A 254 -0.30 -1.63 11.67
C VAL A 254 -1.41 -1.61 10.63
N ILE A 255 -2.60 -2.06 11.01
CA ILE A 255 -3.82 -1.93 10.21
C ILE A 255 -4.79 -1.08 10.99
N GLU A 256 -5.17 0.07 10.43
CA GLU A 256 -6.18 0.95 10.97
C GLU A 256 -7.47 0.83 10.17
N ILE A 257 -8.58 0.54 10.84
CA ILE A 257 -9.88 0.42 10.19
C ILE A 257 -10.84 1.42 10.85
N ALA A 258 -11.08 2.55 10.19
CA ALA A 258 -12.15 3.46 10.55
C ALA A 258 -13.50 2.85 10.18
N VAL A 259 -14.39 2.68 11.15
CA VAL A 259 -15.73 2.11 10.96
C VAL A 259 -16.75 3.24 10.97
N VAL A 260 -17.28 3.56 9.78
CA VAL A 260 -18.16 4.72 9.57
C VAL A 260 -19.47 4.32 8.91
N HIS A 261 -20.53 5.11 9.10
CA HIS A 261 -21.81 4.86 8.43
C HIS A 261 -21.84 5.43 7.01
N ASN A 262 -21.16 6.55 6.80
CA ASN A 262 -21.03 7.27 5.55
C ASN A 262 -19.57 7.65 5.30
N PHE A 263 -19.15 7.60 4.03
CA PHE A 263 -17.82 8.02 3.62
C PHE A 263 -17.49 9.48 4.00
N CYS A 264 -18.49 10.37 4.03
CA CYS A 264 -18.32 11.77 4.44
C CYS A 264 -17.72 11.93 5.84
N GLU A 265 -17.92 10.98 6.75
CA GLU A 265 -17.36 11.02 8.11
C GLU A 265 -15.82 10.97 8.11
N TYR A 266 -15.23 10.38 7.07
CA TYR A 266 -13.77 10.21 6.94
C TYR A 266 -13.17 10.91 5.71
N ILE A 267 -13.95 11.77 5.04
CA ILE A 267 -13.56 12.41 3.78
C ILE A 267 -12.32 13.29 3.92
N GLN A 268 -12.12 13.94 5.07
CA GLN A 268 -10.96 14.77 5.33
C GLN A 268 -9.65 13.96 5.22
N PHE A 269 -9.62 12.75 5.79
CA PHE A 269 -8.45 11.89 5.77
C PHE A 269 -8.20 11.29 4.39
N TYR A 270 -9.28 10.91 3.71
CA TYR A 270 -9.18 10.44 2.33
C TYR A 270 -8.67 11.53 1.38
N HIS A 271 -9.22 12.75 1.48
CA HIS A 271 -8.80 13.91 0.69
C HIS A 271 -7.35 14.30 1.00
N GLY A 272 -6.97 14.39 2.28
CA GLY A 272 -5.61 14.70 2.73
C GLY A 272 -4.57 13.66 2.31
N SER A 273 -5.00 12.47 1.88
CA SER A 273 -4.12 11.43 1.34
C SER A 273 -3.72 11.68 -0.12
N SER A 274 -4.33 12.66 -0.81
CA SER A 274 -4.03 13.02 -2.22
C SER A 274 -4.17 11.85 -3.20
N ILE A 275 -5.23 11.04 -3.06
CA ILE A 275 -5.46 9.85 -3.88
C ILE A 275 -5.94 10.24 -5.28
N THR A 276 -5.11 9.99 -6.29
CA THR A 276 -5.42 10.32 -7.70
C THR A 276 -6.31 9.27 -8.37
N ASN A 277 -6.22 8.01 -7.94
CA ASN A 277 -6.97 6.90 -8.52
C ASN A 277 -7.94 6.27 -7.51
N ILE A 278 -9.10 6.92 -7.33
CA ILE A 278 -10.17 6.46 -6.42
C ILE A 278 -10.61 5.03 -6.72
N SER A 279 -10.60 4.64 -7.99
CA SER A 279 -10.97 3.29 -8.40
C SER A 279 -10.03 2.22 -7.82
N LYS A 280 -8.74 2.54 -7.62
CA LYS A 280 -7.76 1.63 -7.01
C LYS A 280 -7.84 1.57 -5.49
N SER A 281 -8.36 2.61 -4.84
CA SER A 281 -8.49 2.63 -3.38
C SER A 281 -9.66 1.76 -2.88
N ILE A 282 -10.67 1.50 -3.71
CA ILE A 282 -11.82 0.65 -3.36
C ILE A 282 -11.43 -0.83 -3.40
N LEU A 283 -11.38 -1.46 -2.23
CA LEU A 283 -11.01 -2.87 -2.04
C LEU A 283 -12.23 -3.79 -1.99
N LEU A 284 -13.34 -3.32 -1.41
CA LEU A 284 -14.66 -3.92 -1.52
C LEU A 284 -15.63 -2.82 -1.96
N GLY A 285 -16.35 -3.04 -3.04
CA GLY A 285 -17.30 -2.07 -3.56
C GLY A 285 -17.57 -2.25 -5.04
N ASN A 286 -18.45 -1.41 -5.57
CA ASN A 286 -18.86 -1.40 -6.96
C ASN A 286 -18.65 -0.02 -7.59
N GLU A 287 -19.00 0.12 -8.88
CA GLU A 287 -18.88 1.39 -9.60
C GLU A 287 -19.72 2.51 -8.99
N LYS A 288 -20.83 2.18 -8.31
CA LYS A 288 -21.65 3.17 -7.61
C LYS A 288 -20.85 3.84 -6.48
N LEU A 289 -20.10 3.06 -5.71
CA LEU A 289 -19.23 3.60 -4.65
C LEU A 289 -18.10 4.48 -5.23
N ASP A 290 -17.50 4.08 -6.36
CA ASP A 290 -16.50 4.90 -7.06
C ASP A 290 -17.05 6.28 -7.47
N LYS A 291 -18.25 6.30 -8.07
CA LYS A 291 -18.94 7.54 -8.43
C LYS A 291 -19.31 8.39 -7.21
N GLU A 292 -19.80 7.76 -6.15
CA GLU A 292 -20.15 8.40 -4.87
C GLU A 292 -18.92 9.12 -4.28
N ILE A 293 -17.80 8.42 -4.13
CA ILE A 293 -16.55 9.00 -3.58
C ILE A 293 -16.02 10.13 -4.46
N LYS A 294 -16.01 9.95 -5.80
CA LYS A 294 -15.61 11.01 -6.74
C LYS A 294 -16.42 12.28 -6.55
N HIS A 295 -17.75 12.15 -6.49
CA HIS A 295 -18.64 13.29 -6.31
C HIS A 295 -18.40 13.99 -4.96
N LEU A 296 -18.26 13.21 -3.89
CA LEU A 296 -17.99 13.75 -2.55
C LEU A 296 -16.67 14.52 -2.49
N ILE A 297 -15.61 13.98 -3.09
CA ILE A 297 -14.28 14.62 -3.11
C ILE A 297 -14.28 15.91 -3.93
N ILE A 298 -14.96 15.94 -5.09
CA ILE A 298 -15.08 17.16 -5.90
C ILE A 298 -15.77 18.30 -5.13
N ASN A 299 -16.76 17.96 -4.30
CA ASN A 299 -17.53 18.93 -3.54
C ASN A 299 -16.94 19.22 -2.14
N TYR A 300 -15.91 18.48 -1.74
CA TYR A 300 -15.30 18.66 -0.44
C TYR A 300 -14.44 19.92 -0.42
N LYS A 301 -14.78 20.85 0.47
CA LYS A 301 -13.94 22.02 0.76
C LYS A 301 -13.08 21.69 1.98
N PRO A 302 -11.77 21.42 1.81
CA PRO A 302 -10.91 21.14 2.94
C PRO A 302 -10.84 22.35 3.85
N ASN A 303 -10.67 22.10 5.15
CA ASN A 303 -10.32 23.17 6.09
C ASN A 303 -8.97 23.76 5.67
N VAL A 304 -9.01 24.94 5.08
CA VAL A 304 -7.79 25.65 4.65
C VAL A 304 -7.06 26.10 5.90
N ILE A 305 -5.74 25.88 5.94
CA ILE A 305 -4.90 26.45 6.99
C ILE A 305 -5.04 27.98 6.87
N ASN A 306 -5.69 28.59 7.85
CA ASN A 306 -5.83 30.03 7.91
C ASN A 306 -4.63 30.60 8.66
N ARG A 307 -3.84 31.42 7.96
CA ARG A 307 -2.63 32.04 8.52
C ARG A 307 -2.96 32.84 9.78
N ASP A 308 -3.92 33.74 9.72
CA ASP A 308 -4.31 34.61 10.83
C ASP A 308 -4.73 33.81 12.07
N ILE A 309 -5.44 32.68 11.89
CA ILE A 309 -5.80 31.79 12.99
C ILE A 309 -4.55 31.13 13.60
N CYS A 310 -3.59 30.70 12.77
CA CYS A 310 -2.34 30.12 13.25
C CYS A 310 -1.52 31.16 14.03
N GLU A 311 -1.40 32.38 13.53
CA GLU A 311 -0.69 33.47 14.21
C GLU A 311 -1.34 33.83 15.55
N LYS A 312 -2.68 33.94 15.60
CA LYS A 312 -3.42 34.14 16.86
C LYS A 312 -3.18 33.03 17.88
N LYS A 313 -3.13 31.76 17.43
CA LYS A 313 -2.82 30.62 18.29
C LYS A 313 -1.39 30.66 18.81
N ILE A 314 -0.41 31.05 17.99
CA ILE A 314 0.99 31.21 18.43
C ILE A 314 1.04 32.23 19.57
N ASN A 315 0.40 33.39 19.41
CA ASN A 315 0.39 34.44 20.43
C ASN A 315 -0.22 33.95 21.73
N TYR A 316 -1.40 33.33 21.65
CA TYR A 316 -2.07 32.75 22.81
C TYR A 316 -1.21 31.70 23.53
N TYR A 317 -0.55 30.79 22.80
CA TYR A 317 0.30 29.78 23.41
C TYR A 317 1.60 30.35 23.97
N VAL A 318 2.15 31.43 23.39
CA VAL A 318 3.28 32.17 23.95
C VAL A 318 2.93 32.77 25.32
N GLU A 319 1.75 33.37 25.47
CA GLU A 319 1.31 33.89 26.77
C GLU A 319 1.18 32.77 27.82
N LEU A 320 0.64 31.61 27.42
CA LEU A 320 0.56 30.44 28.29
C LEU A 320 1.94 29.85 28.62
N LEU A 321 2.87 29.89 27.68
CA LEU A 321 4.27 29.48 27.87
C LEU A 321 4.95 30.36 28.93
N GLN A 322 4.78 31.68 28.84
CA GLN A 322 5.30 32.63 29.83
C GLN A 322 4.70 32.41 31.22
N LYS A 323 3.39 32.14 31.30
CA LYS A 323 2.75 31.77 32.59
C LYS A 323 3.34 30.49 33.16
N ALA A 324 3.59 29.48 32.33
CA ALA A 324 4.23 28.24 32.77
C ALA A 324 5.68 28.47 33.25
N TYR A 325 6.41 29.38 32.60
CA TYR A 325 7.73 29.80 33.05
C TYR A 325 7.69 30.44 34.44
N LEU A 326 6.82 31.43 34.65
CA LEU A 326 6.67 32.12 35.94
C LEU A 326 6.22 31.17 37.06
N ALA A 327 5.39 30.18 36.73
CA ALA A 327 4.94 29.15 37.67
C ALA A 327 5.97 28.02 37.91
N ASN A 328 7.11 28.07 37.21
CA ASN A 328 8.10 26.99 37.15
C ASN A 328 7.51 25.61 36.80
N ASP A 329 6.50 25.57 35.95
CA ASP A 329 5.81 24.34 35.51
C ASP A 329 6.47 23.80 34.22
N ASP A 330 7.43 22.89 34.38
CA ASP A 330 8.18 22.29 33.27
C ASP A 330 7.30 21.58 32.26
N PHE A 331 6.30 20.83 32.73
CA PHE A 331 5.46 20.03 31.85
C PHE A 331 4.54 20.92 31.01
N ARG A 332 3.90 21.93 31.62
CA ARG A 332 3.09 22.89 30.88
C ARG A 332 3.94 23.73 29.94
N PHE A 333 5.16 24.08 30.33
CA PHE A 333 6.10 24.79 29.46
C PHE A 333 6.43 23.96 28.21
N TYR A 334 6.82 22.69 28.39
CA TYR A 334 7.05 21.75 27.30
C TYR A 334 5.82 21.60 26.39
N PHE A 335 4.63 21.45 26.97
CA PHE A 335 3.39 21.28 26.22
C PHE A 335 3.06 22.52 25.37
N MET A 336 3.12 23.72 25.95
CA MET A 336 2.87 24.97 25.21
C MET A 336 3.90 25.21 24.11
N ASN A 337 5.18 24.88 24.34
CA ASN A 337 6.21 24.95 23.32
C ASN A 337 5.88 24.07 22.10
N ASN A 338 5.43 22.83 22.32
CA ASN A 338 5.02 21.93 21.24
C ASN A 338 3.80 22.46 20.47
N LEU A 339 2.84 23.10 21.16
CA LEU A 339 1.70 23.75 20.49
C LEU A 339 2.15 24.92 19.61
N ILE A 340 3.10 25.73 20.08
CA ILE A 340 3.71 26.83 19.31
C ILE A 340 4.41 26.27 18.07
N VAL A 341 5.27 25.26 18.24
CA VAL A 341 6.02 24.62 17.14
C VAL A 341 5.06 24.05 16.09
N ASN A 342 3.95 23.43 16.49
CA ASN A 342 2.93 22.94 15.56
C ASN A 342 2.33 24.07 14.71
N GLN A 343 1.98 25.21 15.32
CA GLN A 343 1.44 26.33 14.56
C GLN A 343 2.50 27.00 13.66
N VAL A 344 3.75 27.12 14.13
CA VAL A 344 4.89 27.58 13.33
C VAL A 344 5.05 26.73 12.08
N VAL A 345 5.03 25.40 12.23
CA VAL A 345 5.09 24.46 11.11
C VAL A 345 3.96 24.73 10.11
N ARG A 346 2.73 24.96 10.57
CA ARG A 346 1.58 25.28 9.69
C ARG A 346 1.77 26.57 8.91
N VAL A 347 2.27 27.64 9.56
CA VAL A 347 2.59 28.91 8.89
C VAL A 347 3.68 28.71 7.83
N LEU A 348 4.73 27.94 8.14
CA LEU A 348 5.80 27.63 7.20
C LEU A 348 5.32 26.78 6.02
N CYS A 349 4.37 25.86 6.23
CA CYS A 349 3.75 25.12 5.13
C CYS A 349 3.02 26.04 4.15
N LEU A 350 2.26 27.01 4.67
CA LEU A 350 1.61 28.03 3.83
C LEU A 350 2.65 28.84 3.04
N LYS A 351 3.75 29.24 3.67
CA LYS A 351 4.84 29.99 3.03
C LYS A 351 5.49 29.22 1.88
N GLU A 352 5.55 27.90 1.98
CA GLU A 352 6.17 27.00 0.99
C GLU A 352 5.15 26.34 0.05
N ASN A 353 3.88 26.79 0.05
CA ASN A 353 2.78 26.22 -0.72
C ASN A 353 2.56 24.71 -0.50
N ILE A 354 2.87 24.21 0.70
CA ILE A 354 2.61 22.82 1.09
C ILE A 354 1.19 22.72 1.61
N THR A 355 0.29 22.20 0.77
CA THR A 355 -1.15 22.05 1.07
C THR A 355 -1.54 20.62 1.45
N GLU A 356 -0.64 19.66 1.26
CA GLU A 356 -0.87 18.25 1.58
C GLU A 356 -0.74 17.99 3.08
N PHE A 357 -1.88 17.81 3.74
CA PHE A 357 -1.98 17.67 5.19
C PHE A 357 -2.95 16.56 5.56
N LEU A 358 -2.48 15.57 6.34
CA LEU A 358 -3.32 14.53 6.94
C LEU A 358 -3.34 14.71 8.46
N TYR A 359 -2.26 14.29 9.12
CA TYR A 359 -1.97 14.53 10.54
C TYR A 359 -0.80 15.50 10.73
N CYS A 360 0.19 15.41 9.84
CA CYS A 360 1.37 16.25 9.73
C CYS A 360 1.55 16.64 8.25
N PRO A 361 2.14 17.80 7.93
CA PRO A 361 2.45 18.15 6.55
C PRO A 361 3.37 17.11 5.90
N LYS A 362 3.15 16.81 4.61
CA LYS A 362 4.12 16.02 3.86
C LYS A 362 5.47 16.74 3.77
N ASN A 363 6.54 15.95 3.73
CA ASN A 363 7.93 16.44 3.63
C ASN A 363 8.33 17.42 4.75
N ILE A 364 7.73 17.30 5.93
CA ILE A 364 8.02 18.15 7.09
C ILE A 364 9.52 18.20 7.43
N ASN A 365 10.25 17.11 7.23
CA ASN A 365 11.69 17.05 7.47
C ASN A 365 12.48 18.07 6.64
N THR A 366 12.02 18.40 5.43
CA THR A 366 12.62 19.43 4.59
C THR A 366 12.43 20.81 5.21
N LEU A 367 11.22 21.11 5.71
CA LEU A 367 10.95 22.36 6.43
C LEU A 367 11.74 22.45 7.74
N VAL A 368 11.76 21.37 8.53
CA VAL A 368 12.51 21.29 9.78
C VAL A 368 13.97 21.61 9.57
N LYS A 369 14.58 21.10 8.48
CA LYS A 369 15.95 21.42 8.10
C LYS A 369 16.10 22.86 7.58
N LYS A 370 15.27 23.26 6.59
CA LYS A 370 15.34 24.57 5.92
C LYS A 370 15.24 25.74 6.92
N TYR A 371 14.33 25.63 7.87
CA TYR A 371 14.08 26.68 8.86
C TYR A 371 14.79 26.44 10.20
N ASN A 372 15.53 25.34 10.35
CA ASN A 372 16.17 24.95 11.60
C ASN A 372 15.20 24.88 12.80
N ILE A 373 14.00 24.30 12.61
CA ILE A 373 12.93 24.24 13.62
C ILE A 373 13.40 23.56 14.92
N LYS A 374 14.43 22.71 14.85
CA LYS A 374 15.03 22.07 16.03
C LYS A 374 15.50 23.05 17.10
N THR A 375 15.85 24.29 16.74
CA THR A 375 16.32 25.29 17.71
C THR A 375 15.23 25.85 18.62
N ILE A 376 13.97 25.60 18.28
CA ILE A 376 12.80 26.06 19.06
C ILE A 376 12.04 24.90 19.71
N LEU A 377 12.59 23.68 19.67
CA LEU A 377 12.14 22.57 20.51
C LEU A 377 12.78 22.71 21.89
N TRP A 378 11.96 22.79 22.93
CA TRP A 378 12.45 22.78 24.31
C TRP A 378 12.60 21.36 24.83
N ASP A 379 13.74 21.06 25.42
CA ASP A 379 13.92 19.91 26.29
C ASP A 379 13.96 20.36 27.75
N MET A 380 13.59 19.47 28.67
CA MET A 380 13.50 19.81 30.11
C MET A 380 14.84 20.14 30.77
N ILE A 381 15.95 20.02 30.04
CA ILE A 381 17.30 20.36 30.51
C ILE A 381 17.75 21.75 30.04
N THR A 382 17.06 22.36 29.07
CA THR A 382 17.37 23.69 28.56
C THR A 382 16.79 24.76 29.48
N ASP A 383 17.59 25.78 29.78
CA ASP A 383 17.13 26.96 30.50
C ASP A 383 15.93 27.64 29.79
N LYS A 384 14.82 27.81 30.52
CA LYS A 384 13.56 28.33 29.96
C LYS A 384 13.70 29.74 29.41
N GLN A 385 14.46 30.61 30.08
CA GLN A 385 14.63 31.99 29.63
C GLN A 385 15.42 32.04 28.31
N LYS A 386 16.57 31.35 28.24
CA LYS A 386 17.34 31.21 27.00
C LYS A 386 16.52 30.60 25.87
N HIS A 387 15.61 29.68 26.19
CA HIS A 387 14.69 29.09 25.21
C HIS A 387 13.66 30.10 24.69
N ILE A 388 13.03 30.86 25.58
CA ILE A 388 12.08 31.93 25.21
C ILE A 388 12.76 32.92 24.26
N ASP A 389 13.99 33.35 24.59
CA ASP A 389 14.74 34.30 23.76
C ASP A 389 15.01 33.73 22.35
N LYS A 390 15.40 32.45 22.26
CA LYS A 390 15.58 31.76 20.97
C LYS A 390 14.27 31.66 20.19
N LEU A 391 13.18 31.32 20.86
CA LEU A 391 11.85 31.20 20.27
C LEU A 391 11.40 32.54 19.68
N PHE A 392 11.52 33.64 20.43
CA PHE A 392 11.15 34.97 19.94
C PHE A 392 11.99 35.42 18.75
N ASN A 393 13.30 35.21 18.80
CA ASN A 393 14.17 35.47 17.65
C ASN A 393 13.75 34.67 16.42
N PHE A 394 13.39 33.40 16.59
CA PHE A 394 12.91 32.56 15.50
C PHE A 394 11.59 33.08 14.92
N LEU A 395 10.60 33.37 15.77
CA LEU A 395 9.27 33.85 15.34
C LEU A 395 9.40 35.15 14.53
N LYS A 396 10.27 36.06 14.99
CA LYS A 396 10.61 37.29 14.27
C LYS A 396 11.20 37.01 12.88
N ASN A 397 12.16 36.09 12.79
CA ASN A 397 12.82 35.73 11.53
C ASN A 397 11.88 35.14 10.48
N ILE A 398 10.79 34.47 10.90
CA ILE A 398 9.80 33.92 9.98
C ILE A 398 8.67 34.91 9.64
N GLY A 399 8.74 36.14 10.15
CA GLY A 399 7.80 37.23 9.85
C GLY A 399 6.55 37.22 10.72
N LEU A 400 6.61 36.63 11.91
CA LEU A 400 5.58 36.72 12.95
C LEU A 400 5.97 37.88 13.88
N ARG A 401 5.09 38.88 14.00
CA ARG A 401 5.39 40.19 14.62
C ARG A 401 5.78 40.10 16.10
N ASP A 402 6.46 41.17 16.54
CA ASP A 402 7.20 41.33 17.79
C ASP A 402 6.47 40.87 19.06
N TYR A 403 7.06 39.87 19.70
CA TYR A 403 6.80 39.46 21.08
C TYR A 403 7.72 40.28 21.97
N LYS A 404 7.17 41.24 22.73
CA LYS A 404 7.88 41.95 23.80
C LYS A 404 7.52 41.37 25.14
#